data_AF-A0A852Z7W4-F1
#
_entry.id   AF-A0A852Z7W4-F1
#
_cell.length_a   1.000
_cell.length_b   1.000
_cell.length_c   1.000
_cell.angle_alpha   90.00
_cell.angle_beta   90.00
_cell.angle_gamma   90.00
#
_symmetry.space_group_name_H-M   'P 1'
#
loop_
_entity.id
_entity.type
_entity.pdbx_description
1 polymer ?
#
loop_
_entity_poly.entity_id
_entity_poly.type
_entity_poly.pdbx_seq_one_letter_code
_entity_poly.pdbx_strand_id
1 'polypeptide(L)'
;MNTTSGPRFRAGLPDDWVLADKTGNGGYGTVNDIGIVWTPKGTTLLVSVLSTKEMRGVEADQRVLADAARLLARTLAPGESGESGAR
;
A
#
# COMPACT_ATOMS: atom_id res chain seq x y z
N MET A 1 13.45 -6.44 -6.61
CA MET A 1 12.03 -6.48 -7.02
C MET A 1 11.29 -7.40 -6.05
N ASN A 2 10.29 -6.89 -5.32
CA ASN A 2 9.42 -7.73 -4.49
C ASN A 2 8.20 -8.14 -5.33
N THR A 3 8.09 -9.42 -5.69
CA THR A 3 7.08 -9.93 -6.62
C THR A 3 5.67 -9.93 -6.04
N THR A 4 5.51 -10.01 -4.71
CA THR A 4 4.20 -10.12 -4.07
C THR A 4 3.53 -8.77 -3.79
N SER A 5 4.29 -7.67 -3.80
CA SER A 5 3.77 -6.31 -3.58
C SER A 5 3.04 -5.73 -4.78
N GLY A 6 3.26 -6.29 -5.98
CA GLY A 6 2.71 -5.80 -7.25
C GLY A 6 1.24 -5.36 -7.16
N PRO A 7 0.31 -6.22 -6.70
CA PRO A 7 -1.11 -5.87 -6.56
C PRO A 7 -1.49 -5.15 -5.23
N ARG A 8 -0.53 -4.77 -4.37
CA ARG A 8 -0.73 -4.21 -3.03
C ARG A 8 -0.23 -2.76 -2.96
N PHE A 9 0.70 -2.43 -2.06
CA PHE A 9 1.23 -1.08 -1.92
C PHE A 9 1.80 -0.54 -3.24
N ARG A 10 2.57 -1.34 -3.98
CA ARG A 10 3.13 -0.91 -5.27
C ARG A 10 2.07 -0.47 -6.28
N ALA A 11 0.86 -1.04 -6.27
CA ALA A 11 -0.25 -0.63 -7.14
C ALA A 11 -0.93 0.69 -6.71
N GLY A 12 -0.77 1.09 -5.45
CA GLY A 12 -1.36 2.31 -4.89
C GLY A 12 -0.43 3.53 -4.89
N LEU A 13 0.89 3.31 -4.96
CA LEU A 13 1.91 4.36 -4.89
C LEU A 13 2.33 4.85 -6.29
N PRO A 14 2.77 6.12 -6.43
CA PRO A 14 3.40 6.61 -7.66
C PRO A 14 4.60 5.75 -8.09
N ASP A 15 4.85 5.66 -9.40
CA ASP A 15 5.87 4.78 -10.01
C ASP A 15 7.31 5.17 -9.71
N ASP A 16 7.56 6.44 -9.42
CA ASP A 16 8.85 6.98 -9.04
C ASP A 16 9.13 6.90 -7.53
N TRP A 17 8.16 6.45 -6.73
CA TRP A 17 8.36 6.22 -5.30
C TRP A 17 9.01 4.86 -5.04
N VAL A 18 10.05 4.85 -4.22
CA VAL A 18 10.76 3.63 -3.82
C VAL A 18 10.00 2.96 -2.67
N LEU A 19 9.86 1.64 -2.74
CA LEU A 19 9.18 0.81 -1.75
C LEU A 19 10.07 -0.36 -1.32
N ALA A 20 10.25 -0.52 -0.01
CA ALA A 20 10.77 -1.74 0.59
C ALA A 20 9.75 -2.29 1.59
N ASP A 21 9.19 -3.45 1.29
CA ASP A 21 8.02 -3.98 1.99
C ASP A 21 8.07 -5.48 2.23
N LYS A 22 7.16 -5.94 3.09
CA LYS A 22 6.90 -7.36 3.34
C LYS A 22 5.42 -7.63 3.36
N THR A 23 5.01 -8.53 2.48
CA THR A 23 3.64 -9.01 2.38
C THR A 23 3.34 -10.15 3.36
N GLY A 24 2.10 -10.21 3.86
CA GLY A 24 1.57 -11.31 4.67
C GLY A 24 0.20 -11.79 4.16
N ASN A 25 -0.11 -13.07 4.39
CA ASN A 25 -1.37 -13.70 4.02
C ASN A 25 -1.84 -14.65 5.14
N GLY A 26 -3.14 -14.95 5.17
CA GLY A 26 -3.73 -15.86 6.15
C GLY A 26 -5.10 -16.39 5.71
N GLY A 27 -5.58 -17.44 6.38
CA GLY A 27 -6.73 -18.25 5.95
C GLY A 27 -8.11 -17.60 6.07
N TYR A 28 -8.23 -16.34 6.50
CA TYR A 28 -9.49 -15.60 6.66
C TYR A 28 -9.63 -14.49 5.61
N GLY A 29 -9.16 -14.74 4.38
CA GLY A 29 -8.98 -13.68 3.38
C GLY A 29 -7.99 -12.61 3.83
N THR A 30 -7.09 -12.96 4.77
CA THR A 30 -6.15 -12.01 5.38
C THR A 30 -5.11 -11.60 4.36
N VAL A 31 -4.94 -10.29 4.19
CA VAL A 31 -3.90 -9.67 3.37
C VAL A 31 -3.31 -8.49 4.11
N ASN A 32 -2.00 -8.56 4.32
CA ASN A 32 -1.25 -7.52 5.01
C ASN A 32 -0.07 -7.06 4.17
N ASP A 33 0.33 -5.83 4.38
CA ASP A 33 1.58 -5.30 3.83
C ASP A 33 2.15 -4.25 4.79
N ILE A 34 3.47 -4.27 4.95
CA ILE A 34 4.20 -3.32 5.80
C ILE A 34 5.48 -2.94 5.08
N GLY A 35 5.80 -1.65 5.05
CA GLY A 35 6.98 -1.19 4.35
C GLY A 35 7.39 0.24 4.66
N ILE A 36 8.60 0.57 4.20
CA ILE A 36 9.13 1.93 4.14
C ILE A 36 9.00 2.41 2.69
N VAL A 37 8.50 3.64 2.55
CA VAL A 37 8.30 4.31 1.28
C VAL A 37 9.16 5.57 1.24
N TRP A 38 9.86 5.79 0.14
CA TRP A 38 10.64 7.00 -0.10
C TRP A 38 10.15 7.72 -1.34
N THR A 39 9.83 8.99 -1.18
CA THR A 39 9.46 9.89 -2.28
C THR A 39 10.71 10.46 -2.97
N PRO A 40 10.60 10.96 -4.22
CA PRO A 40 11.69 11.66 -4.89
C PRO A 40 12.17 12.94 -4.17
N LYS A 41 11.33 13.57 -3.33
CA LYS A 41 11.70 14.78 -2.57
C LYS A 41 12.31 14.45 -1.19
N GLY A 42 12.47 13.17 -0.86
CA GLY A 42 13.10 12.72 0.39
C GLY A 42 12.15 12.48 1.55
N THR A 43 10.84 12.70 1.39
CA THR A 43 9.83 12.30 2.38
C THR A 43 9.88 10.78 2.57
N THR A 44 9.98 10.33 3.82
CA THR A 44 10.04 8.92 4.21
C THR A 44 8.78 8.56 5.00
N LEU A 45 8.06 7.51 4.59
CA LEU A 45 6.85 7.04 5.25
C LEU A 45 7.03 5.59 5.73
N LEU A 46 6.61 5.32 6.96
CA LEU A 46 6.38 3.96 7.45
C LEU A 46 4.89 3.65 7.32
N VAL A 47 4.54 2.62 6.55
CA VAL A 47 3.15 2.24 6.28
C VAL A 47 2.92 0.80 6.69
N SER A 48 1.83 0.55 7.41
CA SER A 48 1.37 -0.79 7.79
C SER A 48 -0.13 -0.87 7.63
N VAL A 49 -0.61 -1.81 6.80
CA VAL A 49 -2.03 -2.04 6.58
C VAL A 49 -2.31 -3.54 6.74
N LEU A 50 -3.21 -3.85 7.67
CA LEU A 50 -3.62 -5.20 7.99
C LEU A 50 -5.11 -5.36 7.72
N SER A 51 -5.48 -6.43 7.01
CA SER A 51 -6.88 -6.73 6.68
C SER A 51 -7.19 -8.19 6.96
N THR A 52 -8.36 -8.45 7.53
CA THR A 52 -8.89 -9.79 7.77
C THR A 52 -10.40 -9.79 7.65
N LYS A 53 -10.98 -10.93 7.26
CA LYS A 53 -12.43 -11.17 7.28
C LYS A 53 -12.79 -12.10 8.44
N GLU A 54 -14.07 -12.23 8.73
CA GLU A 54 -14.55 -13.05 9.86
C GLU A 54 -14.55 -14.55 9.53
N MET A 55 -14.82 -14.91 8.28
CA MET A 55 -14.99 -16.29 7.85
C MET A 55 -13.69 -16.86 7.25
N ARG A 56 -13.35 -18.08 7.67
CA ARG A 56 -12.22 -18.85 7.13
C ARG A 56 -12.52 -19.32 5.71
N GLY A 57 -11.50 -19.37 4.86
CA GLY A 57 -11.60 -19.85 3.47
C GLY A 57 -12.16 -18.82 2.50
N VAL A 58 -12.45 -17.60 2.96
CA VAL A 58 -12.84 -16.50 2.07
C VAL A 58 -11.62 -16.00 1.31
N GLU A 59 -11.80 -15.73 0.02
CA GLU A 59 -10.75 -15.18 -0.83
C GLU A 59 -10.31 -13.79 -0.38
N ALA A 60 -9.00 -13.55 -0.52
CA ALA A 60 -8.36 -12.29 -0.23
C ALA A 60 -8.71 -11.22 -1.27
N ASP A 61 -8.94 -9.97 -0.84
CA ASP A 61 -9.05 -8.82 -1.75
C ASP A 61 -7.80 -7.94 -1.63
N GLN A 62 -6.87 -8.07 -2.57
CA GLN A 62 -5.61 -7.31 -2.53
C GLN A 62 -5.80 -5.81 -2.80
N ARG A 63 -6.92 -5.41 -3.45
CA ARG A 63 -7.19 -4.01 -3.80
C ARG A 63 -7.30 -3.12 -2.58
N VAL A 64 -7.76 -3.66 -1.45
CA VAL A 64 -7.84 -2.92 -0.18
C VAL A 64 -6.50 -2.32 0.24
N LEU A 65 -5.39 -3.01 -0.06
CA LEU A 65 -4.04 -2.53 0.27
C LEU A 65 -3.57 -1.46 -0.72
N ALA A 66 -3.91 -1.59 -2.00
CA ALA A 66 -3.61 -0.57 -3.02
C ALA A 66 -4.38 0.73 -2.75
N ASP A 67 -5.68 0.63 -2.44
CA ASP A 67 -6.52 1.79 -2.14
C ASP A 67 -6.06 2.49 -0.86
N ALA A 68 -5.69 1.73 0.18
CA ALA A 68 -5.12 2.28 1.40
C ALA A 68 -3.77 2.98 1.13
N ALA A 69 -2.88 2.37 0.35
CA ALA A 69 -1.60 2.99 0.00
C ALA A 69 -1.79 4.31 -0.78
N ARG A 70 -2.73 4.35 -1.72
CA ARG A 70 -3.07 5.58 -2.46
C ARG A 70 -3.60 6.67 -1.53
N LEU A 71 -4.50 6.31 -0.62
CA LEU A 71 -5.03 7.25 0.38
C LEU A 71 -3.90 7.81 1.25
N LEU A 72 -3.06 6.94 1.80
CA LEU A 72 -1.94 7.33 2.67
C LEU A 72 -0.92 8.21 1.94
N ALA A 73 -0.59 7.91 0.68
CA ALA A 73 0.30 8.74 -0.13
C ALA A 73 -0.22 10.17 -0.29
N ARG A 74 -1.52 10.34 -0.55
CA ARG A 74 -2.14 11.67 -0.65
C ARG A 74 -2.20 12.40 0.68
N THR A 75 -2.52 11.69 1.75
CA THR A 75 -2.70 12.28 3.07
C THR A 75 -1.37 12.65 3.74
N LEU A 76 -0.35 11.81 3.57
CA LEU A 76 0.93 11.93 4.31
C LEU A 76 2.05 12.58 3.50
N ALA A 77 1.96 12.62 2.17
CA ALA A 77 2.86 13.39 1.31
C ALA A 77 2.04 14.19 0.26
N PRO A 78 1.23 15.16 0.71
CA PRO A 78 0.41 15.97 -0.18
C PRO A 78 1.27 16.74 -1.19
N GLY A 79 0.85 16.74 -2.46
CA GLY A 79 1.59 17.41 -3.54
C GLY A 79 2.85 16.67 -4.02
N GLU A 80 3.10 15.46 -3.53
CA GLU A 80 4.14 14.55 -4.02
C GLU A 80 3.58 13.29 -4.69
N SER A 81 2.28 13.03 -4.50
CA SER A 81 1.56 11.83 -4.96
C SER A 81 0.99 11.94 -6.38
N GLY A 82 1.31 13.01 -7.12
CA GLY A 82 0.99 13.14 -8.55
C GLY A 82 -0.44 13.57 -8.90
N GLU A 83 -1.36 13.67 -7.94
CA GLU A 83 -2.69 14.25 -8.18
C GLU A 83 -2.68 15.73 -7.77
N SER A 84 -2.83 16.62 -8.76
CA SER A 84 -3.13 18.04 -8.54
C SER A 84 -4.42 18.10 -7.73
N GLY A 85 -4.33 18.65 -6.51
CA GLY A 85 -5.48 18.74 -5.61
C GLY A 85 -6.65 19.42 -6.30
N ALA A 86 -7.69 18.65 -6.63
CA ALA A 86 -9.02 19.21 -6.73
C ALA A 86 -9.39 19.65 -5.30
N ARG A 87 -9.36 20.97 -5.11
CA ARG A 87 -9.99 21.65 -3.98
C ARG A 87 -11.50 21.45 -4.05
#